data_AF-R4LIV7-F1
#
_entry.id   AF-R4LIV7-F1
#
_cell.length_a   1.000
_cell.length_b   1.000
_cell.length_c   1.000
_cell.angle_alpha   90.00
_cell.angle_beta   90.00
_cell.angle_gamma   90.00
#
_symmetry.space_group_name_H-M   'P 1'
#
loop_
_entity.id
_entity.type
_entity.pdbx_description
1 polymer ?
#
loop_
_entity_poly.entity_id
_entity_poly.type
_entity_poly.pdbx_seq_one_letter_code
_entity_poly.pdbx_strand_id
1 'polypeptide(L)'
;MGNYPLHVEAHHDERLSRWLWLVKWLLLIPHYLVLAVLGTGSVVLTVVAYLAVLVTGRYPPAIRAYNLGVLRWGWRVAYYGYQALGTDRYPPFTLADVPEHPARVHLSAEDQPPRWLPLVAWLLAVPHLMILSLLYGAARRQHVPLSFLGLLVLFCGVAVLFTGRYPGGLHDLLVGIGRWNLRVIGYLMLITHRYPPFRLDQGGSEPEPPPVAPDRLETPHTAGRASAAGPVAALVTGVLLLAPGVGLGVVGSGLLTLESQRDSAGYVTGPSVRLSSATAAVTAENLTITDAALWGRDVTDIGALRITATDAAGAPLFVGIGPQSAVDDWLAGTAHDEFADLNDGTAGYDRAGGVVRAVADPAAQPFWLASTAAPGTATIEWTAVRGDFAVVVANADGSPGVTANVRGAVQLSDLSGLGGGLLAAGLLLTAVAIALITLGGIGLGRRHGGPPPPVQPPPVQPPAGSPPQAPPLSAGR
;
A
#
# COMPACT_ATOMS: atom_id res chain seq x y z
N MET A 1 -18.38 -13.80 -29.54
CA MET A 1 -18.28 -13.58 -28.08
C MET A 1 -17.25 -12.50 -27.87
N GLY A 2 -17.62 -11.35 -27.31
CA GLY A 2 -16.80 -10.13 -27.37
C GLY A 2 -15.57 -10.20 -26.46
N ASN A 3 -14.39 -9.99 -27.04
CA ASN A 3 -13.13 -9.89 -26.29
C ASN A 3 -13.15 -8.69 -25.34
N TYR A 4 -12.51 -8.84 -24.17
CA TYR A 4 -12.31 -7.75 -23.23
C TYR A 4 -11.27 -6.78 -23.81
N PRO A 5 -11.46 -5.45 -23.72
CA PRO A 5 -10.65 -4.47 -24.44
C PRO A 5 -9.24 -4.29 -23.88
N LEU A 6 -9.01 -4.63 -22.62
CA LEU A 6 -7.69 -4.64 -22.00
C LEU A 6 -7.06 -6.03 -22.15
N HIS A 7 -6.12 -6.15 -23.06
CA HIS A 7 -5.42 -7.38 -23.37
C HIS A 7 -4.09 -7.45 -22.61
N VAL A 8 -3.85 -8.57 -21.93
CA VAL A 8 -2.64 -8.80 -21.15
C VAL A 8 -1.96 -10.07 -21.63
N GLU A 9 -0.75 -9.92 -22.16
CA GLU A 9 0.07 -11.02 -22.66
C GLU A 9 1.25 -11.29 -21.72
N ALA A 10 1.61 -12.57 -21.64
CA ALA A 10 2.71 -13.07 -20.84
C ALA A 10 3.32 -14.29 -21.50
N HIS A 11 4.34 -14.07 -22.34
CA HIS A 11 5.09 -15.16 -22.96
C HIS A 11 6.19 -15.64 -22.02
N HIS A 12 6.39 -16.96 -21.94
CA HIS A 12 7.41 -17.54 -21.08
C HIS A 12 8.77 -17.57 -21.79
N ASP A 13 9.84 -17.26 -21.06
CA ASP A 13 11.21 -17.50 -21.52
C ASP A 13 11.61 -18.94 -21.20
N GLU A 14 12.13 -19.69 -22.18
CA GLU A 14 12.38 -21.14 -22.08
C GLU A 14 13.42 -21.56 -21.02
N ARG A 15 14.18 -20.63 -20.44
CA ARG A 15 15.16 -20.91 -19.37
C ARG A 15 15.18 -19.81 -18.32
N LEU A 16 14.56 -20.10 -17.17
CA LEU A 16 14.71 -19.30 -15.96
C LEU A 16 15.93 -19.78 -15.16
N SER A 17 16.62 -18.84 -14.56
CA SER A 17 17.75 -19.06 -13.67
C SER A 17 17.28 -19.55 -12.31
N ARG A 18 17.95 -20.58 -11.81
CA ARG A 18 17.53 -21.34 -10.61
C ARG A 18 17.57 -20.52 -9.32
N TRP A 19 18.46 -19.53 -9.26
CA TRP A 19 18.80 -18.79 -8.03
C TRP A 19 18.36 -17.33 -8.06
N LEU A 20 18.13 -16.74 -9.24
CA LEU A 20 17.90 -15.30 -9.36
C LEU A 20 16.63 -14.85 -8.63
N TRP A 21 15.60 -15.69 -8.57
CA TRP A 21 14.35 -15.39 -7.86
C TRP A 21 14.55 -15.04 -6.37
N LEU A 22 15.63 -15.49 -5.73
CA LEU A 22 15.98 -15.13 -4.35
C LEU A 22 16.53 -13.70 -4.24
N VAL A 23 17.01 -13.12 -5.33
CA VAL A 23 17.64 -11.78 -5.37
C VAL A 23 16.75 -10.76 -6.09
N LYS A 24 15.73 -11.20 -6.85
CA LYS A 24 14.82 -10.31 -7.58
C LYS A 24 14.15 -9.26 -6.67
N TRP A 25 13.84 -9.59 -5.41
CA TRP A 25 13.27 -8.60 -4.48
C TRP A 25 14.17 -7.37 -4.32
N LEU A 26 15.49 -7.55 -4.26
CA LEU A 26 16.46 -6.47 -4.12
C LEU A 26 16.51 -5.61 -5.39
N LEU A 27 16.51 -6.25 -6.56
CA LEU A 27 16.52 -5.59 -7.87
C LEU A 27 15.24 -4.79 -8.16
N LEU A 28 14.14 -5.15 -7.49
CA LEU A 28 12.84 -4.49 -7.63
C LEU A 28 12.68 -3.27 -6.71
N ILE A 29 13.55 -3.04 -5.72
CA ILE A 29 13.46 -1.88 -4.83
C ILE A 29 13.39 -0.56 -5.61
N PRO A 30 14.26 -0.29 -6.61
CA PRO A 30 14.19 0.95 -7.38
C PRO A 30 12.89 1.05 -8.20
N HIS A 31 12.38 -0.07 -8.72
CA HIS A 31 11.10 -0.11 -9.43
C HIS A 31 9.94 0.22 -8.52
N TYR A 32 9.88 -0.36 -7.32
CA TYR A 32 8.81 -0.08 -6.36
C TYR A 32 8.81 1.37 -5.90
N LEU A 33 9.98 1.98 -5.72
CA LEU A 33 10.08 3.39 -5.38
C LEU A 33 9.46 4.28 -6.48
N VAL A 34 9.83 4.04 -7.75
CA VAL A 34 9.29 4.85 -8.86
C VAL A 34 7.83 4.52 -9.16
N LEU A 35 7.43 3.25 -9.06
CA LEU A 35 6.02 2.85 -9.24
C LEU A 35 5.13 3.33 -8.11
N ALA A 36 5.62 3.47 -6.88
CA ALA A 36 4.86 4.09 -5.79
C ALA A 36 4.54 5.55 -6.12
N VAL A 37 5.56 6.30 -6.54
CA VAL A 37 5.48 7.69 -7.02
C VAL A 37 4.47 7.81 -8.17
N LEU A 38 4.60 6.98 -9.21
CA LEU A 38 3.69 6.99 -10.36
C LEU A 38 2.28 6.48 -10.03
N GLY A 39 2.17 5.52 -9.12
CA GLY A 39 0.91 4.98 -8.63
C GLY A 39 0.08 6.04 -7.94
N THR A 40 0.71 6.87 -7.09
CA THR A 40 0.03 8.01 -6.46
C THR A 40 -0.49 9.01 -7.51
N GLY A 41 0.32 9.35 -8.51
CA GLY A 41 -0.12 10.19 -9.62
C GLY A 41 -1.33 9.58 -10.36
N SER A 42 -1.32 8.26 -10.56
CA SER A 42 -2.40 7.53 -11.23
C SER A 42 -3.72 7.59 -10.44
N VAL A 43 -3.66 7.50 -9.10
CA VAL A 43 -4.84 7.65 -8.23
C VAL A 43 -5.42 9.05 -8.34
N VAL A 44 -4.60 10.09 -8.22
CA VAL A 44 -5.06 11.49 -8.32
C VAL A 44 -5.67 11.77 -9.69
N LEU A 45 -4.99 11.35 -10.76
CA LEU A 45 -5.48 11.55 -12.11
C LEU A 45 -6.73 10.72 -12.41
N THR A 46 -6.91 9.57 -11.75
CA THR A 46 -8.15 8.80 -11.82
C THR A 46 -9.31 9.58 -11.21
N VAL A 47 -9.14 10.24 -10.06
CA VAL A 47 -10.19 11.12 -9.49
C VAL A 47 -10.54 12.26 -10.45
N VAL A 48 -9.52 12.88 -11.06
CA VAL A 48 -9.73 13.91 -12.09
C VAL A 48 -10.49 13.34 -13.29
N ALA A 49 -10.18 12.12 -13.72
CA ALA A 49 -10.88 11.44 -14.79
C ALA A 49 -12.34 11.10 -14.43
N TYR A 50 -12.63 10.73 -13.18
CA TYR A 50 -14.00 10.51 -12.70
C TYR A 50 -14.83 11.79 -12.85
N LEU A 51 -14.30 12.92 -12.38
CA LEU A 51 -14.96 14.22 -12.50
C LEU A 51 -15.10 14.64 -13.98
N ALA A 52 -14.06 14.45 -14.79
CA ALA A 52 -14.10 14.76 -16.21
C ALA A 52 -15.16 13.94 -16.95
N VAL A 53 -15.27 12.63 -16.67
CA VAL A 53 -16.29 11.77 -17.26
C VAL A 53 -17.68 12.14 -16.76
N LEU A 54 -17.85 12.45 -15.47
CA LEU A 54 -19.15 12.84 -14.90
C LEU A 54 -19.68 14.15 -15.53
N VAL A 55 -18.82 15.16 -15.68
CA VAL A 55 -19.19 16.49 -16.21
C VAL A 55 -19.26 16.49 -17.73
N THR A 56 -18.23 15.98 -18.40
CA THR A 56 -18.07 16.11 -19.85
C THR A 56 -18.54 14.87 -20.62
N GLY A 57 -18.55 13.69 -19.99
CA GLY A 57 -18.73 12.40 -20.68
C GLY A 57 -17.49 11.92 -21.41
N ARG A 58 -16.34 12.61 -21.29
CA ARG A 58 -15.11 12.30 -22.00
C ARG A 58 -13.98 11.99 -21.04
N TYR A 59 -13.27 10.91 -21.31
CA TYR A 59 -12.07 10.57 -20.58
C TYR A 59 -10.87 11.34 -21.18
N PRO A 60 -10.10 12.12 -20.39
CA PRO A 60 -8.97 12.88 -20.91
C PRO A 60 -7.86 11.98 -21.50
N PRO A 61 -7.43 12.19 -22.76
CA PRO A 61 -6.48 11.29 -23.43
C PRO A 61 -5.11 11.26 -22.76
N ALA A 62 -4.65 12.39 -22.21
CA ALA A 62 -3.38 12.47 -21.49
C ALA A 62 -3.37 11.62 -20.21
N ILE A 63 -4.48 11.65 -19.45
CA ILE A 63 -4.65 10.82 -18.25
C ILE A 63 -4.68 9.34 -18.65
N ARG A 64 -5.33 9.01 -19.77
CA ARG A 64 -5.44 7.64 -20.25
C ARG A 64 -4.06 7.07 -20.59
N ALA A 65 -3.26 7.84 -21.32
CA ALA A 65 -1.90 7.46 -21.70
C ALA A 65 -1.00 7.25 -20.46
N TYR A 66 -1.11 8.14 -19.47
CA TYR A 66 -0.36 8.01 -18.21
C TYR A 66 -0.77 6.76 -17.43
N ASN A 67 -2.06 6.61 -17.11
CA ASN A 67 -2.55 5.49 -16.31
C ASN A 67 -2.26 4.15 -17.00
N LEU A 68 -2.47 4.06 -18.32
CA LEU A 68 -2.13 2.86 -19.10
C LEU A 68 -0.63 2.57 -19.09
N GLY A 69 0.21 3.61 -19.13
CA GLY A 69 1.66 3.47 -18.99
C GLY A 69 2.07 2.93 -17.64
N VAL A 70 1.43 3.38 -16.55
CA VAL A 70 1.67 2.87 -15.20
C VAL A 70 1.25 1.41 -15.09
N LEU A 71 0.11 1.02 -15.67
CA LEU A 71 -0.32 -0.38 -15.71
C LEU A 71 0.64 -1.27 -16.51
N ARG A 72 1.11 -0.81 -17.67
CA ARG A 72 2.13 -1.51 -18.48
C ARG A 72 3.40 -1.76 -17.69
N TRP A 73 3.90 -0.74 -17.01
CA TRP A 73 5.12 -0.87 -16.23
C TRP A 73 4.91 -1.73 -14.99
N GLY A 74 3.83 -1.52 -14.26
CA GLY A 74 3.44 -2.35 -13.12
C GLY A 74 3.33 -3.82 -13.50
N TRP A 75 2.74 -4.15 -14.66
CA TRP A 75 2.66 -5.52 -15.15
C TRP A 75 4.04 -6.13 -15.42
N ARG A 76 4.95 -5.40 -16.08
CA ARG A 76 6.32 -5.88 -16.32
C ARG A 76 7.06 -6.18 -15.02
N VAL A 77 6.93 -5.31 -14.03
CA VAL A 77 7.54 -5.46 -12.70
C VAL A 77 6.92 -6.63 -11.94
N ALA A 78 5.60 -6.75 -11.95
CA ALA A 78 4.88 -7.86 -11.35
C ALA A 78 5.30 -9.20 -11.98
N TYR A 79 5.31 -9.29 -13.32
CA TYR A 79 5.65 -10.49 -14.06
C TYR A 79 7.10 -10.95 -13.83
N TYR A 80 8.05 -10.01 -13.75
CA TYR A 80 9.43 -10.30 -13.36
C TYR A 80 9.53 -10.75 -11.89
N GLY A 81 8.78 -10.08 -11.01
CA GLY A 81 8.77 -10.29 -9.57
C GLY A 81 7.80 -11.37 -9.07
N TYR A 82 7.29 -11.16 -7.86
CA TYR A 82 6.53 -12.16 -7.11
C TYR A 82 5.03 -12.20 -7.45
N GLN A 83 4.63 -11.73 -8.63
CA GLN A 83 3.30 -12.06 -9.18
C GLN A 83 3.35 -13.38 -9.96
N ALA A 84 4.43 -13.60 -10.73
CA ALA A 84 4.52 -14.76 -11.63
C ALA A 84 5.93 -15.33 -11.79
N LEU A 85 7.00 -14.65 -11.35
CA LEU A 85 8.40 -15.06 -11.58
C LEU A 85 8.67 -15.52 -13.03
N GLY A 86 7.97 -14.91 -13.99
CA GLY A 86 7.76 -15.47 -15.34
C GLY A 86 8.84 -15.12 -16.35
N THR A 87 9.73 -14.18 -16.02
CA THR A 87 10.88 -13.78 -16.86
C THR A 87 12.07 -13.38 -16.00
N ASP A 88 13.27 -13.57 -16.54
CA ASP A 88 14.52 -13.06 -15.98
C ASP A 88 14.99 -11.76 -16.64
N ARG A 89 14.26 -11.27 -17.64
CA ARG A 89 14.56 -9.99 -18.29
C ARG A 89 14.17 -8.85 -17.35
N TYR A 90 15.16 -8.06 -16.97
CA TYR A 90 14.95 -6.93 -16.05
C TYR A 90 14.01 -5.88 -16.67
N PRO A 91 12.96 -5.41 -15.95
CA PRO A 91 11.98 -4.48 -16.52
C PRO A 91 12.58 -3.10 -16.84
N PRO A 92 12.38 -2.55 -18.06
CA PRO A 92 12.83 -1.20 -18.38
C PRO A 92 12.01 -0.12 -17.66
N PHE A 93 12.67 0.97 -17.24
CA PHE A 93 12.06 2.16 -16.62
C PHE A 93 11.34 3.03 -17.65
N THR A 94 10.24 2.52 -18.20
CA THR A 94 9.46 3.20 -19.23
C THR A 94 7.98 3.00 -19.03
N LEU A 95 7.19 4.01 -19.37
CA LEU A 95 5.72 3.95 -19.46
C LEU A 95 5.25 3.50 -20.85
N ALA A 96 6.13 3.58 -21.85
CA ALA A 96 5.83 3.18 -23.21
C ALA A 96 5.61 1.66 -23.30
N ASP A 97 4.97 1.26 -24.39
CA ASP A 97 4.95 -0.15 -24.77
C ASP A 97 6.35 -0.60 -25.23
N VAL A 98 6.67 -1.85 -24.97
CA VAL A 98 7.96 -2.47 -25.32
C VAL A 98 7.65 -3.76 -26.07
N PRO A 99 7.59 -3.73 -27.42
CA PRO A 99 7.08 -4.85 -28.22
C PRO A 99 7.81 -6.17 -27.99
N GLU A 100 9.11 -6.12 -27.69
CA GLU A 100 9.96 -7.29 -27.46
C GLU A 100 9.93 -7.83 -26.02
N HIS A 101 9.19 -7.19 -25.11
CA HIS A 101 9.14 -7.62 -23.72
C HIS A 101 8.08 -8.73 -23.54
N PRO A 102 8.35 -9.80 -22.78
CA PRO A 102 7.44 -10.94 -22.65
C PRO A 102 6.09 -10.58 -21.98
N ALA A 103 6.09 -9.58 -21.10
CA ALA A 103 4.90 -9.02 -20.46
C ALA A 103 4.42 -7.76 -21.18
N ARG A 104 3.27 -7.83 -21.86
CA ARG A 104 2.67 -6.72 -22.62
C ARG A 104 1.24 -6.42 -22.17
N VAL A 105 0.86 -5.14 -22.21
CA VAL A 105 -0.50 -4.68 -21.96
C VAL A 105 -0.89 -3.71 -23.07
N HIS A 106 -1.93 -4.06 -23.82
CA HIS A 106 -2.47 -3.23 -24.88
C HIS A 106 -3.97 -3.01 -24.71
N LEU A 107 -4.44 -1.86 -25.19
CA LEU A 107 -5.82 -1.43 -25.09
C LEU A 107 -6.38 -1.36 -26.50
N SER A 108 -7.42 -2.16 -26.77
CA SER A 108 -8.20 -2.05 -27.99
C SER A 108 -8.98 -0.74 -28.01
N ALA A 109 -9.23 -0.20 -29.22
CA ALA A 109 -10.03 1.01 -29.36
C ALA A 109 -11.39 0.83 -28.68
N GLU A 110 -11.71 1.71 -27.74
CA GLU A 110 -12.93 1.61 -26.93
C GLU A 110 -13.71 2.94 -26.96
N ASP A 111 -15.03 2.82 -26.95
CA ASP A 111 -15.94 3.95 -26.87
C ASP A 111 -15.80 4.71 -25.54
N GLN A 112 -16.32 5.94 -25.50
CA GLN A 112 -16.27 6.78 -24.31
C GLN A 112 -17.12 6.21 -23.17
N PRO A 113 -16.64 6.27 -21.91
CA PRO A 113 -17.38 5.72 -20.78
C PRO A 113 -18.70 6.49 -20.56
N PRO A 114 -19.78 5.80 -20.15
CA PRO A 114 -21.03 6.47 -19.84
C PRO A 114 -20.88 7.34 -18.58
N ARG A 115 -21.57 8.48 -18.55
CA ARG A 115 -21.45 9.53 -17.51
C ARG A 115 -21.79 9.06 -16.09
N TRP A 116 -22.64 8.04 -15.94
CA TRP A 116 -23.04 7.50 -14.65
C TRP A 116 -22.02 6.52 -14.07
N LEU A 117 -21.12 5.97 -14.91
CA LEU A 117 -20.19 4.93 -14.51
C LEU A 117 -19.28 5.32 -13.33
N PRO A 118 -18.71 6.55 -13.25
CA PRO A 118 -17.92 6.97 -12.10
C PRO A 118 -18.64 6.84 -10.75
N LEU A 119 -19.97 6.96 -10.73
CA LEU A 119 -20.77 6.92 -9.51
C LEU A 119 -20.93 5.51 -8.94
N VAL A 120 -20.82 4.48 -9.77
CA VAL A 120 -21.12 3.09 -9.39
C VAL A 120 -20.01 2.09 -9.70
N ALA A 121 -18.99 2.47 -10.48
CA ALA A 121 -17.88 1.59 -10.83
C ALA A 121 -17.16 1.04 -9.59
N TRP A 122 -16.96 1.88 -8.57
CA TRP A 122 -16.35 1.46 -7.30
C TRP A 122 -17.21 0.43 -6.57
N LEU A 123 -18.54 0.58 -6.57
CA LEU A 123 -19.49 -0.35 -5.95
C LEU A 123 -19.50 -1.68 -6.70
N LEU A 124 -19.54 -1.63 -8.03
CA LEU A 124 -19.51 -2.83 -8.87
C LEU A 124 -18.18 -3.58 -8.77
N ALA A 125 -17.08 -2.91 -8.44
CA ALA A 125 -15.78 -3.55 -8.23
C ALA A 125 -15.67 -4.26 -6.86
N VAL A 126 -16.53 -3.96 -5.88
CA VAL A 126 -16.44 -4.52 -4.51
C VAL A 126 -16.36 -6.06 -4.49
N PRO A 127 -17.19 -6.82 -5.24
CA PRO A 127 -17.10 -8.27 -5.22
C PRO A 127 -15.76 -8.79 -5.77
N HIS A 128 -15.21 -8.15 -6.81
CA HIS A 128 -13.90 -8.48 -7.33
C HIS A 128 -12.79 -8.17 -6.32
N LEU A 129 -12.84 -6.98 -5.71
CA LEU A 129 -11.87 -6.55 -4.70
C LEU A 129 -11.89 -7.48 -3.48
N MET A 130 -13.07 -7.96 -3.06
CA MET A 130 -13.18 -8.93 -1.97
C MET A 130 -12.46 -10.23 -2.28
N ILE A 131 -12.69 -10.82 -3.46
CA ILE A 131 -12.05 -12.09 -3.84
C ILE A 131 -10.54 -11.89 -4.08
N LEU A 132 -10.14 -10.81 -4.76
CA LEU A 132 -8.73 -10.48 -4.96
C LEU A 132 -8.03 -10.21 -3.62
N SER A 133 -8.67 -9.50 -2.69
CA SER A 133 -8.09 -9.25 -1.36
C SER A 133 -7.82 -10.55 -0.59
N LEU A 134 -8.69 -11.55 -0.70
CA LEU A 134 -8.49 -12.87 -0.11
C LEU A 134 -7.30 -13.59 -0.75
N LEU A 135 -7.20 -13.53 -2.07
CA LEU A 135 -6.15 -14.20 -2.85
C LEU A 135 -4.76 -13.62 -2.60
N TYR A 136 -4.68 -12.29 -2.47
CA TYR A 136 -3.45 -11.54 -2.17
C TYR A 136 -3.17 -11.44 -0.67
N GLY A 137 -4.05 -11.96 0.20
CA GLY A 137 -3.83 -12.08 1.65
C GLY A 137 -4.08 -10.79 2.45
N ALA A 138 -4.78 -9.80 1.90
CA ALA A 138 -5.02 -8.51 2.55
C ALA A 138 -6.06 -8.56 3.69
N ALA A 139 -6.75 -9.69 3.89
CA ALA A 139 -7.93 -9.78 4.75
C ALA A 139 -7.67 -10.17 6.23
N ARG A 140 -6.46 -10.57 6.64
CA ARG A 140 -6.20 -10.99 8.03
C ARG A 140 -4.94 -10.35 8.63
N ARG A 141 -5.13 -9.41 9.57
CA ARG A 141 -4.06 -8.64 10.23
C ARG A 141 -3.36 -9.37 11.39
N GLN A 142 -3.84 -10.53 11.83
CA GLN A 142 -3.49 -11.09 13.16
C GLN A 142 -2.53 -12.29 13.15
N HIS A 143 -2.24 -12.90 12.01
CA HIS A 143 -1.15 -13.89 11.86
C HIS A 143 -0.51 -13.63 10.51
N VAL A 144 0.81 -13.76 10.36
CA VAL A 144 1.52 -13.62 9.08
C VAL A 144 0.94 -14.63 8.08
N PRO A 145 -0.02 -14.28 7.20
CA PRO A 145 -0.58 -15.25 6.31
C PRO A 145 0.27 -15.16 5.06
N LEU A 146 1.11 -16.16 4.79
CA LEU A 146 1.57 -16.33 3.41
C LEU A 146 0.30 -16.32 2.54
N SER A 147 0.15 -15.29 1.71
CA SER A 147 -1.02 -15.17 0.84
C SER A 147 -1.10 -16.41 -0.04
N PHE A 148 -2.31 -16.80 -0.49
CA PHE A 148 -2.44 -17.95 -1.39
C PHE A 148 -1.58 -17.75 -2.64
N LEU A 149 -1.56 -16.52 -3.18
CA LEU A 149 -0.66 -16.14 -4.26
C LEU A 149 0.82 -16.30 -3.87
N GLY A 150 1.21 -15.82 -2.69
CA GLY A 150 2.57 -15.95 -2.17
C GLY A 150 3.01 -17.41 -2.02
N LEU A 151 2.11 -18.30 -1.62
CA LEU A 151 2.36 -19.74 -1.54
C LEU A 151 2.55 -20.37 -2.92
N LEU A 152 1.71 -20.01 -3.89
CA LEU A 152 1.86 -20.46 -5.28
C LEU A 152 3.19 -20.03 -5.88
N VAL A 153 3.57 -18.76 -5.66
CA VAL A 153 4.83 -18.19 -6.15
C VAL A 153 6.03 -18.82 -5.44
N LEU A 154 5.94 -19.05 -4.13
CA LEU A 154 6.96 -19.77 -3.37
C LEU A 154 7.15 -21.19 -3.92
N PHE A 155 6.06 -21.91 -4.16
CA PHE A 155 6.12 -23.24 -4.76
C PHE A 155 6.77 -23.20 -6.15
N CYS A 156 6.45 -22.19 -6.98
CA CYS A 156 7.10 -22.00 -8.28
C CYS A 156 8.60 -21.73 -8.14
N GLY A 157 9.01 -20.87 -7.20
CA GLY A 157 10.42 -20.59 -6.90
C GLY A 157 11.17 -21.86 -6.45
N VAL A 158 10.58 -22.66 -5.57
CA VAL A 158 11.12 -23.95 -5.13
C VAL A 158 11.20 -24.95 -6.28
N ALA A 159 10.17 -25.05 -7.11
CA ALA A 159 10.15 -25.92 -8.29
C ALA A 159 11.26 -25.54 -9.28
N VAL A 160 11.43 -24.25 -9.58
CA VAL A 160 12.51 -23.74 -10.44
C VAL A 160 13.89 -23.97 -9.82
N LEU A 161 14.02 -23.83 -8.50
CA LEU A 161 15.27 -24.08 -7.78
C LEU A 161 15.72 -25.54 -7.97
N PHE A 162 14.84 -26.51 -7.74
CA PHE A 162 15.19 -27.93 -7.83
C PHE A 162 15.22 -28.46 -9.27
N THR A 163 14.23 -28.10 -10.10
CA THR A 163 14.04 -28.70 -11.43
C THR A 163 14.57 -27.86 -12.58
N GLY A 164 14.82 -26.56 -12.37
CA GLY A 164 15.16 -25.62 -13.43
C GLY A 164 14.02 -25.36 -14.43
N ARG A 165 12.82 -25.89 -14.20
CA ARG A 165 11.65 -25.75 -15.06
C ARG A 165 10.51 -25.07 -14.30
N TYR A 166 9.84 -24.14 -14.95
CA TYR A 166 8.66 -23.49 -14.39
C TYR A 166 7.41 -24.37 -14.60
N PRO A 167 6.59 -24.62 -13.56
CA PRO A 167 5.35 -25.40 -13.74
C PRO A 167 4.32 -24.65 -14.60
N GLY A 168 4.07 -25.11 -15.83
CA GLY A 168 3.19 -24.43 -16.80
C GLY A 168 1.78 -24.14 -16.27
N GLY A 169 1.11 -25.12 -15.66
CA GLY A 169 -0.23 -24.92 -15.11
C GLY A 169 -0.30 -23.87 -13.99
N LEU A 170 0.79 -23.67 -13.23
CA LEU A 170 0.85 -22.61 -12.22
C LEU A 170 1.17 -21.25 -12.85
N HIS A 171 1.98 -21.22 -13.90
CA HIS A 171 2.21 -19.99 -14.69
C HIS A 171 0.89 -19.47 -15.26
N ASP A 172 0.13 -20.35 -15.91
CA ASP A 172 -1.16 -20.01 -16.51
C ASP A 172 -2.15 -19.46 -15.48
N LEU A 173 -2.17 -20.05 -14.27
CA LEU A 173 -2.99 -19.57 -13.17
C LEU A 173 -2.54 -18.19 -12.67
N LEU A 174 -1.24 -17.99 -12.41
CA LEU A 174 -0.69 -16.73 -11.91
C LEU A 174 -0.86 -15.58 -12.90
N VAL A 175 -0.68 -15.86 -14.20
CA VAL A 175 -0.98 -14.94 -15.30
C VAL A 175 -2.48 -14.63 -15.35
N GLY A 176 -3.34 -15.64 -15.25
CA GLY A 176 -4.79 -15.45 -15.20
C GLY A 176 -5.25 -14.55 -14.05
N ILE A 177 -4.68 -14.74 -12.85
CA ILE A 177 -4.92 -13.87 -11.68
C ILE A 177 -4.44 -12.44 -11.94
N GLY A 178 -3.23 -12.29 -12.48
CA GLY A 178 -2.65 -10.98 -12.80
C GLY A 178 -3.46 -10.22 -13.85
N ARG A 179 -3.91 -10.91 -14.91
CA ARG A 179 -4.80 -10.39 -15.94
C ARG A 179 -6.13 -9.95 -15.35
N TRP A 180 -6.74 -10.77 -14.50
CA TRP A 180 -7.98 -10.41 -13.81
C TRP A 180 -7.82 -9.17 -12.94
N ASN A 181 -6.76 -9.09 -12.14
CA ASN A 181 -6.44 -7.93 -11.32
C ASN A 181 -6.26 -6.66 -12.17
N LEU A 182 -5.52 -6.72 -13.27
CA LEU A 182 -5.32 -5.60 -14.17
C LEU A 182 -6.61 -5.11 -14.83
N ARG A 183 -7.53 -6.02 -15.18
CA ARG A 183 -8.85 -5.66 -15.72
C ARG A 183 -9.70 -4.92 -14.68
N VAL A 184 -9.69 -5.37 -13.44
CA VAL A 184 -10.38 -4.71 -12.32
C VAL A 184 -9.80 -3.31 -12.07
N ILE A 185 -8.47 -3.18 -12.05
CA ILE A 185 -7.81 -1.88 -11.91
C ILE A 185 -8.11 -0.98 -13.12
N GLY A 186 -8.06 -1.50 -14.35
CA GLY A 186 -8.38 -0.76 -15.56
C GLY A 186 -9.82 -0.26 -15.60
N TYR A 187 -10.77 -1.05 -15.09
CA TYR A 187 -12.17 -0.67 -14.91
C TYR A 187 -12.32 0.42 -13.83
N LEU A 188 -11.68 0.26 -12.67
CA LEU A 188 -11.67 1.27 -11.61
C LEU A 188 -11.01 2.58 -12.05
N MET A 189 -10.01 2.54 -12.93
CA MET A 189 -9.38 3.72 -13.53
C MET A 189 -10.22 4.34 -14.67
N LEU A 190 -11.36 3.73 -15.01
CA LEU A 190 -12.23 4.04 -16.16
C LEU A 190 -11.49 4.06 -17.50
N ILE A 191 -10.36 3.34 -17.59
CA ILE A 191 -9.65 3.12 -18.85
C ILE A 191 -10.53 2.25 -19.76
N THR A 192 -11.21 1.27 -19.16
CA THR A 192 -12.27 0.50 -19.80
C THR A 192 -13.58 0.66 -19.06
N HIS A 193 -14.68 0.71 -19.82
CA HIS A 193 -16.02 0.82 -19.26
C HIS A 193 -16.73 -0.53 -19.19
N ARG A 194 -16.16 -1.59 -19.78
CA ARG A 194 -16.72 -2.94 -19.71
C ARG A 194 -16.43 -3.58 -18.37
N TYR A 195 -17.49 -4.09 -17.75
CA TYR A 195 -17.41 -4.78 -16.47
C TYR A 195 -16.49 -6.02 -16.57
N PRO A 196 -15.48 -6.18 -15.69
CA PRO A 196 -14.56 -7.32 -15.74
C PRO A 196 -15.27 -8.66 -15.55
N PRO A 197 -15.07 -9.65 -16.43
CA PRO A 197 -15.64 -10.99 -16.23
C PRO A 197 -15.00 -11.69 -15.03
N PHE A 198 -15.79 -12.45 -14.26
CA PHE A 198 -15.30 -13.37 -13.22
C PHE A 198 -14.70 -14.63 -13.84
N ARG A 199 -13.64 -14.47 -14.65
CA ARG A 199 -12.96 -15.57 -15.34
C ARG A 199 -11.47 -15.39 -15.21
N LEU A 200 -10.80 -16.49 -14.88
CA LEU A 200 -9.35 -16.63 -14.93
C LEU A 200 -9.02 -17.07 -16.36
N ASP A 201 -8.78 -16.11 -17.25
CA ASP A 201 -8.31 -16.45 -18.59
C ASP A 201 -6.87 -16.93 -18.46
N GLN A 202 -6.69 -18.26 -18.45
CA GLN A 202 -5.40 -18.95 -18.32
C GLN A 202 -4.66 -18.96 -19.66
N GLY A 203 -3.32 -19.03 -19.64
CA GLY A 203 -2.48 -19.05 -20.83
C GLY A 203 -1.83 -17.72 -21.19
N GLY A 204 -0.71 -17.79 -21.91
CA GLY A 204 0.15 -16.65 -22.25
C GLY A 204 -0.44 -15.65 -23.25
N SER A 205 -1.42 -16.05 -24.06
CA SER A 205 -2.09 -15.21 -25.08
C SER A 205 -3.61 -15.20 -24.91
N GLU A 206 -4.25 -14.09 -25.30
CA GLU A 206 -5.71 -14.02 -25.42
C GLU A 206 -6.14 -14.44 -26.85
N PRO A 207 -7.34 -15.02 -27.06
CA PRO A 207 -7.81 -15.40 -28.39
C PRO A 207 -7.89 -14.19 -29.33
N GLU A 208 -7.06 -14.18 -30.37
CA GLU A 208 -7.01 -13.14 -31.40
C GLU A 208 -8.32 -13.09 -32.20
N PRO A 209 -8.84 -11.91 -32.59
CA PRO A 209 -9.89 -11.83 -33.59
C PRO A 209 -9.39 -12.47 -34.91
N PRO A 210 -10.30 -12.98 -35.79
CA PRO A 210 -9.89 -13.36 -37.13
C PRO A 210 -9.21 -12.17 -37.82
N PRO A 211 -8.18 -12.40 -38.64
CA PRO A 211 -7.39 -11.34 -39.24
C PRO A 211 -8.31 -10.41 -40.04
N VAL A 212 -8.41 -9.16 -39.60
CA VAL A 212 -8.85 -8.09 -40.47
C VAL A 212 -7.77 -7.94 -41.54
N ALA A 213 -8.18 -7.94 -42.81
CA ALA A 213 -7.29 -7.85 -43.95
C ALA A 213 -6.21 -6.76 -43.75
N PRO A 214 -4.96 -6.98 -44.20
CA PRO A 214 -3.86 -6.08 -43.93
C PRO A 214 -4.13 -4.73 -44.60
N ASP A 215 -4.54 -3.74 -43.81
CA ASP A 215 -4.45 -2.37 -44.26
C ASP A 215 -2.96 -1.99 -44.23
N ARG A 216 -2.42 -1.89 -45.44
CA ARG A 216 -1.17 -1.25 -45.88
C ARG A 216 -0.12 -1.01 -44.78
N LEU A 217 0.94 -1.81 -44.83
CA LEU A 217 2.22 -1.64 -44.12
C LEU A 217 2.62 -0.15 -43.96
N GLU A 218 2.40 0.42 -42.77
CA GLU A 218 3.14 1.60 -42.34
C GLU A 218 4.53 1.15 -41.88
N THR A 219 5.55 1.60 -42.60
CA THR A 219 6.96 1.36 -42.25
C THR A 219 7.34 2.20 -41.03
N PRO A 220 8.14 1.67 -40.08
CA PRO A 220 8.57 2.45 -38.93
C PRO A 220 9.64 3.48 -39.35
N HIS A 221 9.26 4.76 -39.39
CA HIS A 221 10.26 5.84 -39.47
C HIS A 221 10.88 6.06 -38.09
N THR A 222 12.18 5.82 -37.98
CA THR A 222 13.00 6.18 -36.82
C THR A 222 13.20 7.71 -36.82
N ALA A 223 12.35 8.45 -36.10
CA ALA A 223 12.55 9.88 -35.88
C ALA A 223 13.36 10.14 -34.59
N GLY A 224 14.39 10.99 -34.70
CA GLY A 224 15.42 11.22 -33.68
C GLY A 224 14.90 11.66 -32.31
N ARG A 225 15.54 11.10 -31.26
CA ARG A 225 15.36 11.50 -29.86
C ARG A 225 15.88 12.92 -29.65
N ALA A 226 14.97 13.87 -29.42
CA ALA A 226 15.28 15.07 -28.64
C ALA A 226 15.06 14.76 -27.15
N SER A 227 16.04 15.08 -26.30
CA SER A 227 16.06 14.67 -24.89
C SER A 227 14.88 15.25 -24.09
N ALA A 228 14.14 14.36 -23.43
CA ALA A 228 12.96 14.66 -22.63
C ALA A 228 13.30 15.18 -21.21
N ALA A 229 14.49 15.76 -21.00
CA ALA A 229 15.02 16.03 -19.66
C ALA A 229 14.18 17.05 -18.87
N GLY A 230 13.70 18.13 -19.50
CA GLY A 230 12.97 19.20 -18.81
C GLY A 230 11.58 18.82 -18.28
N PRO A 231 10.67 18.29 -19.12
CA PRO A 231 9.32 17.89 -18.67
C PRO A 231 9.34 16.69 -17.71
N VAL A 232 10.28 15.75 -17.91
CA VAL A 232 10.46 14.61 -17.01
C VAL A 232 11.03 15.06 -15.67
N ALA A 233 11.99 15.99 -15.64
CA ALA A 233 12.50 16.54 -14.38
C ALA A 233 11.42 17.29 -13.59
N ALA A 234 10.62 18.15 -14.23
CA ALA A 234 9.54 18.88 -13.55
C ALA A 234 8.46 17.93 -12.99
N LEU A 235 8.13 16.86 -13.72
CA LEU A 235 7.21 15.82 -13.25
C LEU A 235 7.81 15.03 -12.08
N VAL A 236 9.07 14.60 -12.19
CA VAL A 236 9.77 13.84 -11.14
C VAL A 236 9.90 14.69 -9.87
N THR A 237 10.26 15.97 -9.98
CA THR A 237 10.34 16.90 -8.84
C THR A 237 8.96 17.16 -8.23
N GLY A 238 7.93 17.38 -9.05
CA GLY A 238 6.56 17.56 -8.57
C GLY A 238 6.03 16.35 -7.81
N VAL A 239 6.26 15.13 -8.30
CA VAL A 239 5.79 13.92 -7.62
C VAL A 239 6.66 13.55 -6.41
N LEU A 240 7.97 13.84 -6.42
CA LEU A 240 8.84 13.70 -5.24
C LEU A 240 8.44 14.65 -4.11
N LEU A 241 7.80 15.79 -4.40
CA LEU A 241 7.27 16.73 -3.40
C LEU A 241 5.86 16.36 -2.92
N LEU A 242 5.09 15.59 -3.71
CA LEU A 242 3.72 15.19 -3.40
C LEU A 242 3.65 14.17 -2.26
N ALA A 243 4.52 13.16 -2.27
CA ALA A 243 4.52 12.12 -1.23
C ALA A 243 4.86 12.68 0.18
N PRO A 244 5.88 13.55 0.33
CA PRO A 244 6.09 14.29 1.58
C PRO A 244 4.91 15.20 1.91
N GLY A 245 4.35 15.93 0.94
CA GLY A 245 3.22 16.84 1.18
C GLY A 245 1.97 16.13 1.71
N VAL A 246 1.58 15.02 1.09
CA VAL A 246 0.45 14.19 1.52
C VAL A 246 0.76 13.49 2.84
N GLY A 247 1.99 12.97 3.02
CA GLY A 247 2.43 12.36 4.27
C GLY A 247 2.36 13.33 5.45
N LEU A 248 2.88 14.55 5.28
CA LEU A 248 2.81 15.61 6.28
C LEU A 248 1.36 16.05 6.54
N GLY A 249 0.51 16.05 5.51
CA GLY A 249 -0.93 16.35 5.66
C GLY A 249 -1.68 15.28 6.46
N VAL A 250 -1.44 13.99 6.19
CA VAL A 250 -2.06 12.87 6.91
C VAL A 250 -1.58 12.85 8.37
N VAL A 251 -0.28 13.03 8.59
CA VAL A 251 0.29 13.11 9.95
C VAL A 251 -0.25 14.33 10.70
N GLY A 252 -0.25 15.51 10.07
CA GLY A 252 -0.80 16.74 10.66
C GLY A 252 -2.29 16.60 10.99
N SER A 253 -3.09 16.03 10.10
CA SER A 253 -4.50 15.73 10.35
C SER A 253 -4.69 14.74 11.48
N GLY A 254 -3.88 13.67 11.55
CA GLY A 254 -3.91 12.70 12.64
C GLY A 254 -3.60 13.34 13.99
N LEU A 255 -2.57 14.18 14.06
CA LEU A 255 -2.22 14.93 15.28
C LEU A 255 -3.35 15.88 15.71
N LEU A 256 -4.01 16.57 14.77
CA LEU A 256 -5.16 17.42 15.07
C LEU A 256 -6.41 16.63 15.48
N THR A 257 -6.56 15.40 14.99
CA THR A 257 -7.65 14.51 15.42
C THR A 257 -7.40 14.00 16.83
N LEU A 258 -6.14 13.68 17.17
CA LEU A 258 -5.73 13.37 18.54
C LEU A 258 -5.91 14.58 19.47
N GLU A 259 -5.58 15.79 18.99
CA GLU A 259 -5.85 17.04 19.71
C GLU A 259 -7.35 17.24 19.97
N SER A 260 -8.23 16.85 19.04
CA SER A 260 -9.68 16.94 19.27
C SER A 260 -10.20 16.01 20.37
N GLN A 261 -9.46 14.95 20.69
CA GLN A 261 -9.76 14.03 21.80
C GLN A 261 -9.08 14.43 23.11
N ARG A 262 -8.31 15.52 23.10
CA ARG A 262 -7.54 16.00 24.24
C ARG A 262 -8.44 16.72 25.24
N ASP A 263 -8.27 16.42 26.52
CA ASP A 263 -8.97 17.14 27.59
C ASP A 263 -8.36 18.55 27.82
N SER A 264 -9.01 19.37 28.65
CA SER A 264 -8.53 20.72 28.99
C SER A 264 -7.18 20.72 29.75
N ALA A 265 -6.76 19.59 30.31
CA ALA A 265 -5.49 19.41 31.00
C ALA A 265 -4.37 18.88 30.06
N GLY A 266 -4.71 18.58 28.81
CA GLY A 266 -3.78 18.20 27.77
C GLY A 266 -3.57 16.70 27.58
N TYR A 267 -4.45 15.85 28.13
CA TYR A 267 -4.36 14.39 28.07
C TYR A 267 -5.19 13.81 26.92
N VAL A 268 -4.61 12.84 26.22
CA VAL A 268 -5.33 11.97 25.27
C VAL A 268 -5.64 10.67 25.99
N THR A 269 -6.93 10.35 26.12
CA THR A 269 -7.40 9.16 26.86
C THR A 269 -7.55 7.96 25.94
N GLY A 270 -6.90 6.85 26.29
CA GLY A 270 -7.02 5.58 25.58
C GLY A 270 -8.32 4.83 25.86
N PRO A 271 -8.57 3.72 25.15
CA PRO A 271 -9.74 2.87 25.39
C PRO A 271 -9.71 2.26 26.80
N SER A 272 -10.89 2.02 27.37
CA SER A 272 -11.01 1.37 28.67
C SER A 272 -10.88 -0.14 28.57
N VAL A 273 -10.04 -0.72 29.43
CA VAL A 273 -9.77 -2.16 29.51
C VAL A 273 -10.44 -2.72 30.76
N ARG A 274 -11.24 -3.77 30.60
CA ARG A 274 -11.81 -4.47 31.76
C ARG A 274 -10.83 -5.51 32.27
N LEU A 275 -10.41 -5.33 33.52
CA LEU A 275 -9.62 -6.31 34.26
C LEU A 275 -10.51 -7.14 35.17
N SER A 276 -10.27 -8.45 35.18
CA SER A 276 -10.93 -9.41 36.05
C SER A 276 -9.98 -10.56 36.33
N SER A 277 -9.41 -10.59 37.53
CA SER A 277 -8.46 -11.61 37.95
C SER A 277 -8.83 -12.18 39.33
N ALA A 278 -8.54 -13.46 39.54
CA ALA A 278 -8.68 -14.14 40.83
C ALA A 278 -7.44 -14.01 41.73
N THR A 279 -6.37 -13.39 41.25
CA THR A 279 -5.10 -13.25 41.98
C THR A 279 -5.06 -12.00 42.86
N ALA A 280 -3.98 -11.84 43.63
CA ALA A 280 -3.81 -10.72 44.55
C ALA A 280 -3.52 -9.37 43.86
N ALA A 281 -2.95 -9.43 42.66
CA ALA A 281 -2.58 -8.26 41.88
C ALA A 281 -2.58 -8.59 40.38
N VAL A 282 -2.90 -7.57 39.57
CA VAL A 282 -2.66 -7.57 38.14
C VAL A 282 -1.48 -6.62 37.86
N THR A 283 -0.44 -7.13 37.22
CA THR A 283 0.78 -6.37 36.92
C THR A 283 0.91 -6.13 35.42
N ALA A 284 1.46 -4.99 35.03
CA ALA A 284 1.99 -4.77 33.69
C ALA A 284 3.50 -4.55 33.83
N GLU A 285 4.26 -5.52 33.34
CA GLU A 285 5.71 -5.65 33.57
C GLU A 285 6.52 -5.40 32.29
N ASN A 286 7.85 -5.34 32.43
CA ASN A 286 8.80 -5.13 31.32
C ASN A 286 8.57 -3.83 30.54
N LEU A 287 8.10 -2.78 31.23
CA LEU A 287 7.96 -1.45 30.65
C LEU A 287 9.33 -0.75 30.65
N THR A 288 10.16 -1.11 29.67
CA THR A 288 11.47 -0.47 29.48
C THR A 288 11.32 0.85 28.73
N ILE A 289 11.67 1.95 29.39
CA ILE A 289 11.74 3.27 28.76
C ILE A 289 13.19 3.53 28.31
N THR A 290 13.47 3.21 27.04
CA THR A 290 14.78 3.43 26.39
C THR A 290 14.81 4.71 25.56
N ASP A 291 15.99 5.29 25.39
CA ASP A 291 16.25 6.38 24.46
C ASP A 291 16.11 5.92 23.00
N ALA A 292 14.89 6.03 22.46
CA ALA A 292 14.70 6.02 21.03
C ALA A 292 14.84 7.45 20.49
N ALA A 293 16.08 7.91 20.28
CA ALA A 293 16.32 9.17 19.59
C ALA A 293 15.84 9.08 18.14
N LEU A 294 14.65 9.60 17.85
CA LEU A 294 14.17 9.84 16.49
C LEU A 294 14.21 11.35 16.25
N TRP A 295 15.11 11.78 15.37
CA TRP A 295 15.23 13.17 14.91
C TRP A 295 15.64 14.20 15.97
N GLY A 296 16.51 13.81 16.92
CA GLY A 296 17.14 14.75 17.85
C GLY A 296 16.22 15.30 18.95
N ARG A 297 15.07 14.67 19.19
CA ARG A 297 14.30 14.83 20.42
C ARG A 297 14.47 13.61 21.32
N ASP A 298 14.71 13.86 22.60
CA ASP A 298 14.73 12.83 23.62
C ASP A 298 13.30 12.33 23.89
N VAL A 299 13.12 11.01 24.04
CA VAL A 299 11.82 10.38 24.37
C VAL A 299 11.28 10.83 25.74
N THR A 300 12.09 11.54 26.52
CA THR A 300 11.69 12.21 27.76
C THR A 300 10.69 13.36 27.56
N ASP A 301 10.32 13.69 26.32
CA ASP A 301 9.22 14.63 26.00
C ASP A 301 7.81 13.99 26.02
N ILE A 302 7.67 12.69 26.30
CA ILE A 302 6.36 12.11 26.65
C ILE A 302 5.96 12.74 27.99
N GLY A 303 4.90 13.56 28.01
CA GLY A 303 4.44 14.24 29.22
C GLY A 303 3.89 13.28 30.28
N ALA A 304 3.21 13.81 31.29
CA ALA A 304 2.67 12.99 32.37
C ALA A 304 1.72 11.89 31.87
N LEU A 305 1.91 10.67 32.38
CA LEU A 305 0.98 9.55 32.24
C LEU A 305 -0.06 9.65 33.35
N ARG A 306 -1.34 9.53 32.99
CA ARG A 306 -2.46 9.39 33.94
C ARG A 306 -3.06 8.01 33.80
N ILE A 307 -3.13 7.26 34.88
CA ILE A 307 -3.80 5.95 34.92
C ILE A 307 -5.01 6.08 35.85
N THR A 308 -6.18 5.68 35.37
CA THR A 308 -7.43 5.68 36.13
C THR A 308 -7.97 4.26 36.19
N ALA A 309 -8.11 3.72 37.40
CA ALA A 309 -8.77 2.44 37.65
C ALA A 309 -10.10 2.69 38.37
N THR A 310 -11.19 2.11 37.85
CA THR A 310 -12.53 2.23 38.42
C THR A 310 -13.14 0.85 38.64
N ASP A 311 -13.54 0.55 39.88
CA ASP A 311 -14.38 -0.61 40.17
C ASP A 311 -15.86 -0.23 40.08
N ALA A 312 -16.66 -1.06 39.40
CA ALA A 312 -18.09 -0.86 39.25
C ALA A 312 -18.87 -1.11 40.55
N ALA A 313 -18.34 -1.94 41.45
CA ALA A 313 -18.95 -2.22 42.75
C ALA A 313 -18.54 -1.20 43.83
N GLY A 314 -17.60 -0.30 43.52
CA GLY A 314 -17.12 0.73 44.45
C GLY A 314 -16.09 0.24 45.47
N ALA A 315 -15.50 -0.94 45.27
CA ALA A 315 -14.45 -1.47 46.13
C ALA A 315 -13.21 -0.55 46.12
N PRO A 316 -12.47 -0.48 47.24
CA PRO A 316 -11.25 0.32 47.31
C PRO A 316 -10.14 -0.35 46.50
N LEU A 317 -9.65 0.38 45.50
CA LEU A 317 -8.58 -0.05 44.60
C LEU A 317 -7.28 0.68 44.91
N PHE A 318 -6.18 -0.02 44.70
CA PHE A 318 -4.83 0.50 44.71
C PHE A 318 -4.25 0.49 43.30
N VAL A 319 -3.61 1.60 42.90
CA VAL A 319 -2.81 1.69 41.68
C VAL A 319 -1.44 2.24 42.05
N GLY A 320 -0.37 1.53 41.69
CA GLY A 320 1.00 1.89 41.99
C GLY A 320 1.94 1.73 40.80
N ILE A 321 2.97 2.57 40.75
CA ILE A 321 4.08 2.49 39.80
C ILE A 321 5.37 2.41 40.60
N GLY A 322 6.15 1.35 40.40
CA GLY A 322 7.37 1.09 41.14
C GLY A 322 8.45 0.44 40.29
N PRO A 323 9.71 0.40 40.76
CA PRO A 323 10.78 -0.34 40.11
C PRO A 323 10.40 -1.82 40.01
N GLN A 324 10.65 -2.45 38.85
CA GLN A 324 10.24 -3.85 38.60
C GLN A 324 10.78 -4.81 39.67
N SER A 325 12.07 -4.71 40.00
CA SER A 325 12.68 -5.57 41.02
C SER A 325 12.03 -5.48 42.41
N ALA A 326 11.56 -4.29 42.80
CA ALA A 326 10.90 -4.10 44.11
C ALA A 326 9.49 -4.67 44.12
N VAL A 327 8.79 -4.63 42.98
CA VAL A 327 7.47 -5.26 42.80
C VAL A 327 7.60 -6.79 42.82
N ASP A 328 8.62 -7.33 42.14
CA ASP A 328 8.92 -8.78 42.13
C ASP A 328 9.19 -9.30 43.54
N ASP A 329 10.00 -8.57 44.32
CA ASP A 329 10.32 -8.89 45.72
C ASP A 329 9.06 -8.87 46.61
N TRP A 330 8.17 -7.90 46.40
CA TRP A 330 6.92 -7.79 47.16
C TRP A 330 5.91 -8.89 46.82
N LEU A 331 5.84 -9.29 45.54
CA LEU A 331 4.95 -10.35 45.06
C LEU A 331 5.54 -11.76 45.19
N ALA A 332 6.77 -11.89 45.69
CA ALA A 332 7.47 -13.15 45.80
C ALA A 332 6.62 -14.25 46.48
N GLY A 333 6.46 -15.36 45.77
CA GLY A 333 5.67 -16.52 46.23
C GLY A 333 4.15 -16.32 46.24
N THR A 334 3.64 -15.20 45.73
CA THR A 334 2.20 -14.93 45.57
C THR A 334 1.82 -14.99 44.10
N ALA A 335 0.75 -15.72 43.80
CA ALA A 335 0.21 -15.72 42.44
C ALA A 335 -0.32 -14.32 42.09
N HIS A 336 0.10 -13.80 40.93
CA HIS A 336 -0.37 -12.57 40.32
C HIS A 336 -0.55 -12.82 38.81
N ASP A 337 -1.43 -12.03 38.19
CA ASP A 337 -1.69 -12.16 36.76
C ASP A 337 -0.96 -11.01 36.03
N GLU A 338 -0.04 -11.34 35.13
CA GLU A 338 0.69 -10.39 34.29
C GLU A 338 -0.14 -10.10 33.03
N PHE A 339 -0.29 -8.83 32.69
CA PHE A 339 -0.99 -8.40 31.49
C PHE A 339 -0.18 -8.76 30.24
N ALA A 340 -0.73 -9.63 29.38
CA ALA A 340 -0.04 -10.12 28.19
C ALA A 340 -0.55 -9.48 26.89
N ASP A 341 -1.86 -9.41 26.69
CA ASP A 341 -2.46 -8.90 25.44
C ASP A 341 -3.89 -8.38 25.65
N LEU A 342 -4.44 -7.70 24.65
CA LEU A 342 -5.75 -7.06 24.68
C LEU A 342 -6.65 -7.60 23.55
N ASN A 343 -7.69 -8.34 23.92
CA ASN A 343 -8.60 -8.98 22.97
C ASN A 343 -10.02 -8.39 23.14
N ASP A 344 -10.52 -7.70 22.11
CA ASP A 344 -11.86 -7.08 22.06
C ASP A 344 -12.27 -6.30 23.34
N GLY A 345 -11.32 -5.58 23.96
CA GLY A 345 -11.56 -4.75 25.16
C GLY A 345 -11.45 -5.49 26.51
N THR A 346 -11.13 -6.78 26.47
CA THR A 346 -10.79 -7.62 27.64
C THR A 346 -9.29 -7.88 27.71
N ALA A 347 -8.73 -7.89 28.92
CA ALA A 347 -7.33 -8.23 29.14
C ALA A 347 -7.10 -9.75 29.11
N GLY A 348 -6.07 -10.19 28.38
CA GLY A 348 -5.47 -11.52 28.49
C GLY A 348 -4.32 -11.50 29.49
N TYR A 349 -4.13 -12.61 30.21
CA TYR A 349 -3.18 -12.71 31.30
C TYR A 349 -2.27 -13.92 31.19
N ASP A 350 -1.00 -13.73 31.54
CA ASP A 350 -0.07 -14.81 31.88
C ASP A 350 0.05 -14.88 33.40
N ARG A 351 -0.28 -16.03 33.99
CA ARG A 351 -0.26 -16.17 35.45
C ARG A 351 1.16 -16.46 35.95
N ALA A 352 1.68 -15.57 36.77
CA ALA A 352 2.89 -15.84 37.54
C ALA A 352 2.62 -16.89 38.62
N GLY A 353 3.54 -17.85 38.74
CA GLY A 353 3.41 -18.97 39.69
C GLY A 353 3.46 -18.52 41.15
N GLY A 354 2.68 -19.18 42.01
CA GLY A 354 2.66 -18.88 43.45
C GLY A 354 1.37 -19.35 44.11
N VAL A 355 1.19 -19.02 45.39
CA VAL A 355 -0.06 -19.30 46.13
C VAL A 355 -0.98 -18.09 46.01
N VAL A 356 -2.26 -18.30 45.73
CA VAL A 356 -3.26 -17.23 45.78
C VAL A 356 -3.51 -16.90 47.25
N ARG A 357 -2.95 -15.77 47.72
CA ARG A 357 -3.05 -15.28 49.09
C ARG A 357 -3.04 -13.76 49.10
N ALA A 358 -3.50 -13.16 50.20
CA ALA A 358 -3.37 -11.72 50.36
C ALA A 358 -1.88 -11.31 50.41
N VAL A 359 -1.57 -10.17 49.78
CA VAL A 359 -0.25 -9.52 49.84
C VAL A 359 -0.21 -8.53 51.00
N ALA A 360 1.00 -8.15 51.42
CA ALA A 360 1.17 -7.08 52.38
C ALA A 360 0.57 -5.78 51.81
N ASP A 361 -0.04 -4.96 52.67
CA ASP A 361 -0.75 -3.73 52.29
C ASP A 361 0.03 -2.95 51.21
N PRO A 362 -0.52 -2.82 49.98
CA PRO A 362 0.15 -2.12 48.89
C PRO A 362 0.47 -0.67 49.24
N ALA A 363 -0.43 0.04 49.94
CA ALA A 363 -0.26 1.46 50.25
C ALA A 363 0.83 1.71 51.31
N ALA A 364 1.17 0.70 52.11
CA ALA A 364 2.21 0.78 53.13
C ALA A 364 3.64 0.61 52.58
N GLN A 365 3.81 0.21 51.32
CA GLN A 365 5.14 -0.06 50.78
C GLN A 365 5.88 1.23 50.38
N PRO A 366 7.17 1.40 50.75
CA PRO A 366 7.90 2.65 50.51
C PRO A 366 8.55 2.76 49.12
N PHE A 367 8.53 1.69 48.31
CA PHE A 367 9.24 1.64 47.03
C PHE A 367 8.44 2.23 45.85
N TRP A 368 7.19 2.62 46.06
CA TRP A 368 6.37 3.23 45.01
C TRP A 368 6.90 4.60 44.63
N LEU A 369 7.11 4.81 43.32
CA LEU A 369 7.47 6.11 42.78
C LEU A 369 6.25 7.02 42.71
N ALA A 370 5.09 6.41 42.47
CA ALA A 370 3.80 7.03 42.60
C ALA A 370 2.80 5.95 43.01
N SER A 371 1.86 6.28 43.89
CA SER A 371 0.76 5.37 44.24
C SER A 371 -0.49 6.14 44.68
N THR A 372 -1.64 5.49 44.59
CA THR A 372 -2.90 5.99 45.14
C THR A 372 -3.78 4.82 45.59
N ALA A 373 -4.50 5.02 46.68
CA ALA A 373 -5.54 4.11 47.16
C ALA A 373 -6.81 4.92 47.37
N ALA A 374 -7.89 4.54 46.68
CA ALA A 374 -9.15 5.28 46.77
C ALA A 374 -10.37 4.35 46.60
N PRO A 375 -11.50 4.65 47.29
CA PRO A 375 -12.74 3.92 47.09
C PRO A 375 -13.33 4.19 45.70
N GLY A 376 -13.60 3.11 44.96
CA GLY A 376 -14.29 3.13 43.67
C GLY A 376 -13.46 3.63 42.49
N THR A 377 -12.80 4.79 42.57
CA THR A 377 -11.96 5.32 41.50
C THR A 377 -10.60 5.80 42.01
N ALA A 378 -9.54 5.13 41.57
CA ALA A 378 -8.16 5.44 41.87
C ALA A 378 -7.50 6.08 40.63
N THR A 379 -7.01 7.31 40.75
CA THR A 379 -6.33 8.03 39.65
C THR A 379 -4.93 8.44 40.08
N ILE A 380 -3.94 8.05 39.27
CA ILE A 380 -2.55 8.37 39.50
C ILE A 380 -1.99 9.14 38.31
N GLU A 381 -1.18 10.15 38.60
CA GLU A 381 -0.42 10.90 37.59
C GLU A 381 1.07 10.73 37.87
N TRP A 382 1.81 10.33 36.85
CA TRP A 382 3.23 10.06 36.96
C TRP A 382 3.98 10.58 35.73
N THR A 383 5.11 11.25 35.98
CA THR A 383 6.00 11.67 34.90
C THR A 383 7.06 10.59 34.71
N ALA A 384 7.14 10.04 33.49
CA ALA A 384 8.02 8.92 33.19
C ALA A 384 9.49 9.28 33.44
N VAL A 385 10.20 8.41 34.16
CA VAL A 385 11.65 8.49 34.41
C VAL A 385 12.33 7.35 33.66
N ARG A 386 13.63 7.45 33.35
CA ARG A 386 14.37 6.30 32.76
C ARG A 386 14.44 5.14 33.76
N GLY A 387 14.22 3.92 33.28
CA GLY A 387 14.32 2.69 34.06
C GLY A 387 13.35 1.60 33.61
N ASP A 388 13.34 0.50 34.36
CA ASP A 388 12.39 -0.60 34.23
C ASP A 388 11.35 -0.52 35.36
N PHE A 389 10.09 -0.43 34.97
CA PHE A 389 8.98 -0.22 35.91
C PHE A 389 7.89 -1.25 35.73
N ALA A 390 7.17 -1.51 36.82
CA ALA A 390 5.93 -2.26 36.80
C ALA A 390 4.78 -1.36 37.27
N VAL A 391 3.65 -1.46 36.58
CA VAL A 391 2.38 -0.86 37.01
C VAL A 391 1.57 -1.96 37.67
N VAL A 392 1.03 -1.68 38.86
CA VAL A 392 0.28 -2.64 39.65
C VAL A 392 -1.13 -2.12 39.92
N VAL A 393 -2.11 -2.98 39.70
CA VAL A 393 -3.50 -2.78 40.13
C VAL A 393 -3.86 -3.90 41.11
N ALA A 394 -4.27 -3.53 42.31
CA ALA A 394 -4.63 -4.47 43.37
C ALA A 394 -5.82 -3.94 44.19
N ASN A 395 -6.41 -4.80 45.01
CA ASN A 395 -7.31 -4.34 46.06
C ASN A 395 -6.52 -3.56 47.11
N ALA A 396 -7.10 -2.51 47.69
CA ALA A 396 -6.39 -1.63 48.64
C ALA A 396 -5.92 -2.36 49.91
N ASP A 397 -6.55 -3.48 50.27
CA ASP A 397 -6.19 -4.33 51.40
C ASP A 397 -5.24 -5.48 51.01
N GLY A 398 -4.85 -5.58 49.74
CA GLY A 398 -4.02 -6.66 49.20
C GLY A 398 -4.74 -8.00 49.05
N SER A 399 -6.07 -8.06 49.20
CA SER A 399 -6.84 -9.30 49.06
C SER A 399 -6.93 -9.79 47.60
N PRO A 400 -7.04 -11.12 47.38
CA PRO A 400 -7.25 -11.67 46.03
C PRO A 400 -8.61 -11.31 45.44
N GLY A 401 -8.69 -11.23 44.10
CA GLY A 401 -9.91 -10.94 43.36
C GLY A 401 -9.98 -9.49 42.90
N VAL A 402 -9.19 -9.15 41.88
CA VAL A 402 -9.09 -7.79 41.34
C VAL A 402 -10.08 -7.62 40.19
N THR A 403 -11.03 -6.70 40.35
CA THR A 403 -11.95 -6.28 39.28
C THR A 403 -11.86 -4.76 39.11
N ALA A 404 -11.45 -4.31 37.93
CA ALA A 404 -11.30 -2.88 37.66
C ALA A 404 -11.43 -2.59 36.17
N ASN A 405 -12.02 -1.45 35.81
CA ASN A 405 -11.89 -0.89 34.47
C ASN A 405 -10.74 0.13 34.49
N VAL A 406 -9.68 -0.16 33.74
CA VAL A 406 -8.46 0.66 33.71
C VAL A 406 -8.41 1.45 32.41
N ARG A 407 -8.03 2.72 32.51
CA ARG A 407 -7.81 3.61 31.37
C ARG A 407 -6.48 4.32 31.55
N GLY A 408 -5.64 4.28 30.52
CA GLY A 408 -4.43 5.09 30.44
C GLY A 408 -4.68 6.34 29.63
N ALA A 409 -4.08 7.46 30.04
CA ALA A 409 -4.07 8.70 29.29
C ALA A 409 -2.65 9.29 29.30
N VAL A 410 -2.21 9.85 28.18
CA VAL A 410 -0.87 10.43 28.04
C VAL A 410 -1.00 11.93 27.79
N GLN A 411 -0.24 12.73 28.53
CA GLN A 411 -0.15 14.17 28.30
C GLN A 411 0.84 14.43 27.17
N LEU A 412 0.38 15.11 26.13
CA LEU A 412 1.20 15.49 24.99
C LEU A 412 1.23 17.01 24.90
N SER A 413 2.37 17.63 25.17
CA SER A 413 2.58 19.06 25.00
C SER A 413 2.84 19.41 23.53
N ASP A 414 2.18 20.46 23.03
CA ASP A 414 2.44 21.11 21.72
C ASP A 414 1.94 20.39 20.44
N LEU A 415 0.93 19.53 20.55
CA LEU A 415 0.29 18.89 19.39
C LEU A 415 -0.38 19.88 18.43
N SER A 416 -0.90 21.00 18.92
CA SER A 416 -1.62 22.00 18.11
C SER A 416 -0.69 22.82 17.22
N GLY A 417 0.46 23.26 17.74
CA GLY A 417 1.48 23.98 16.97
C GLY A 417 2.14 23.09 15.91
N LEU A 418 2.54 21.88 16.29
CA LEU A 418 3.13 20.90 15.36
C LEU A 418 2.12 20.38 14.34
N GLY A 419 0.91 19.99 14.77
CA GLY A 419 -0.15 19.49 13.89
C GLY A 419 -0.60 20.54 12.87
N GLY A 420 -0.83 21.79 13.31
CA GLY A 420 -1.17 22.91 12.45
C GLY A 420 -0.05 23.28 11.47
N GLY A 421 1.21 23.31 11.94
CA GLY A 421 2.39 23.59 11.11
C GLY A 421 2.65 22.51 10.06
N LEU A 422 2.57 21.23 10.43
CA LEU A 422 2.72 20.08 9.53
C LEU A 422 1.60 20.03 8.50
N LEU A 423 0.36 20.31 8.90
CA LEU A 423 -0.77 20.38 7.99
C LEU A 423 -0.61 21.52 6.98
N ALA A 424 -0.24 22.72 7.44
CA ALA A 424 -0.02 23.88 6.58
C ALA A 424 1.14 23.65 5.59
N ALA A 425 2.27 23.10 6.07
CA ALA A 425 3.41 22.74 5.23
C ALA A 425 3.06 21.64 4.22
N GLY A 426 2.32 20.61 4.65
CA GLY A 426 1.85 19.52 3.80
C GLY A 426 0.91 20.00 2.69
N LEU A 427 -0.05 20.89 3.01
CA LEU A 427 -0.94 21.51 2.04
C LEU A 427 -0.18 22.39 1.04
N LEU A 428 0.79 23.19 1.51
CA LEU A 428 1.60 24.05 0.64
C LEU A 428 2.47 23.22 -0.32
N LEU A 429 3.15 22.19 0.19
CA LEU A 429 3.95 21.25 -0.62
C LEU A 429 3.08 20.50 -1.64
N THR A 430 1.88 20.08 -1.24
CA THR A 430 0.92 19.41 -2.13
C THR A 430 0.44 20.36 -3.23
N ALA A 431 0.16 21.62 -2.93
CA ALA A 431 -0.21 22.62 -3.93
C ALA A 431 0.91 22.89 -4.95
N VAL A 432 2.17 23.00 -4.48
CA VAL A 432 3.35 23.16 -5.35
C VAL A 432 3.58 21.92 -6.21
N ALA A 433 3.43 20.73 -5.64
CA ALA A 433 3.53 19.46 -6.35
C ALA A 433 2.47 19.34 -7.45
N ILE A 434 1.21 19.68 -7.15
CA ILE A 434 0.11 19.69 -8.13
C ILE A 434 0.39 20.66 -9.27
N ALA A 435 0.91 21.86 -8.97
CA ALA A 435 1.30 22.84 -9.99
C ALA A 435 2.41 22.30 -10.92
N LEU A 436 3.44 21.67 -10.36
CA LEU A 436 4.55 21.10 -11.15
C LEU A 436 4.11 19.88 -11.99
N ILE A 437 3.24 19.03 -11.45
CA ILE A 437 2.68 17.87 -12.15
C ILE A 437 1.80 18.30 -13.33
N THR A 438 0.96 19.32 -13.13
CA THR A 438 0.09 19.85 -14.19
C THR A 438 0.91 20.51 -15.31
N LEU A 439 1.93 21.30 -14.96
CA LEU A 439 2.87 21.90 -15.93
C LEU A 439 3.67 20.83 -16.71
N GLY A 440 4.17 19.78 -16.05
CA GLY A 440 4.87 18.67 -16.69
C GLY A 440 3.98 17.83 -17.61
N GLY A 441 2.75 17.54 -17.17
CA GLY A 441 1.76 16.78 -17.95
C GLY A 441 1.28 17.51 -19.20
N ILE A 442 1.05 18.83 -19.12
CA ILE A 442 0.68 19.66 -20.29
C ILE A 442 1.81 19.70 -21.32
N GLY A 443 3.08 19.75 -20.88
CA GLY A 443 4.25 19.74 -21.75
C GLY A 443 4.43 18.45 -22.56
N LEU A 444 4.06 17.30 -21.98
CA LEU A 444 4.08 15.99 -22.66
C LEU A 444 2.90 15.80 -23.62
N GLY A 445 1.71 16.31 -23.26
CA GLY A 445 0.50 16.21 -24.07
C GLY A 445 0.54 17.00 -25.38
N ARG A 446 1.20 18.16 -25.40
CA ARG A 446 1.34 18.97 -26.63
C ARG A 446 2.24 18.33 -27.70
N ARG A 447 3.10 17.37 -27.33
CA ARG A 447 4.06 16.73 -28.24
C ARG A 447 3.51 15.49 -28.95
N HIS A 448 2.39 14.94 -28.49
CA HIS A 448 1.74 13.75 -29.07
C HIS A 448 0.41 14.09 -29.77
N GLY A 449 0.08 15.37 -29.94
CA GLY A 449 -1.23 15.83 -30.44
C GLY A 449 -1.20 16.75 -31.66
N GLY A 450 -0.06 16.87 -32.35
CA GLY A 450 -0.02 17.58 -33.63
C GLY A 450 -0.69 16.75 -34.73
N PRO A 451 -1.59 17.32 -35.56
CA PRO A 451 -2.12 16.62 -36.73
C PRO A 451 -0.95 16.16 -37.62
N PRO A 452 -0.98 14.93 -38.17
CA PRO A 452 0.04 14.52 -39.14
C PRO A 452 0.01 15.49 -40.33
N PRO A 453 1.17 15.90 -40.87
CA PRO A 453 1.20 16.73 -42.06
C PRO A 453 0.51 16.00 -43.22
N PRO A 454 -0.17 16.72 -44.13
CA PRO A 454 -0.88 16.10 -45.24
C PRO A 454 0.08 15.26 -46.08
N VAL A 455 -0.27 13.99 -46.29
CA VAL A 455 0.47 13.04 -47.12
C VAL A 455 0.50 13.59 -48.55
N GLN A 456 1.68 13.98 -49.03
CA GLN A 456 1.88 14.23 -50.46
C GLN A 456 1.86 12.87 -51.18
N PRO A 457 1.01 12.68 -52.20
CA PRO A 457 1.06 11.47 -53.00
C PRO A 457 2.43 11.36 -53.69
N PRO A 458 2.99 10.14 -53.81
CA PRO A 458 4.29 9.95 -54.44
C PRO A 458 4.27 10.40 -55.90
N PRO A 459 5.38 10.96 -56.42
CA PRO A 459 5.46 11.38 -57.81
C PRO A 459 5.23 10.18 -58.73
N VAL A 460 4.29 10.34 -59.65
CA VAL A 460 4.01 9.36 -60.71
C VAL A 460 5.27 9.16 -61.54
N GLN A 461 5.90 7.98 -61.45
CA GLN A 461 6.93 7.58 -62.40
C GLN A 461 6.28 7.36 -63.77
N PRO A 462 6.78 7.96 -64.86
CA PRO A 462 6.31 7.64 -66.20
C PRO A 462 6.61 6.16 -66.51
N PRO A 463 5.74 5.48 -67.27
CA PRO A 463 5.95 4.07 -67.61
C PRO A 463 7.27 3.88 -68.35
N ALA A 464 8.02 2.86 -67.91
CA ALA A 464 9.25 2.42 -68.55
C ALA A 464 9.00 2.10 -70.04
N GLY A 465 9.90 2.58 -70.90
CA GLY A 465 9.80 2.50 -72.35
C GLY A 465 9.60 1.08 -72.87
N SER A 466 8.82 0.99 -73.94
CA SER A 466 8.55 -0.23 -74.70
C SER A 466 9.86 -0.92 -75.14
N PRO A 467 9.94 -2.27 -75.11
CA PRO A 467 11.12 -2.99 -75.59
C PRO A 467 11.30 -2.80 -77.12
N PRO A 468 12.56 -2.82 -77.62
CA PRO A 468 12.83 -2.60 -79.04
C PRO A 468 12.27 -3.75 -79.91
N GLN A 469 11.58 -3.37 -80.99
CA GLN A 469 11.12 -4.29 -82.04
C GLN A 469 12.31 -4.95 -82.75
N ALA A 470 12.22 -6.27 -82.95
CA ALA A 470 13.17 -7.05 -83.74
C ALA A 470 13.09 -6.69 -85.25
N PRO A 471 14.20 -6.71 -86.00
CA PRO A 471 14.21 -6.38 -87.42
C PRO A 471 13.56 -7.50 -88.27
N PRO A 472 12.89 -7.16 -89.38
CA PRO A 472 12.25 -8.15 -90.25
C PRO A 472 13.28 -8.92 -91.10
N LEU A 473 13.10 -10.24 -91.16
CA LEU A 473 13.80 -11.15 -92.07
C LEU A 473 13.40 -10.85 -93.53
N SER A 474 14.40 -10.50 -94.33
CA SER A 474 14.31 -10.35 -95.78
C SER A 474 14.06 -11.69 -96.47
N ALA A 475 12.94 -11.81 -97.19
CA ALA A 475 12.73 -12.86 -98.19
C ALA A 475 13.43 -12.45 -99.50
N GLY A 476 14.41 -13.27 -99.91
CA GLY A 476 15.02 -13.21 -101.24
C GLY A 476 14.07 -13.76 -102.31
N ARG A 477 14.20 -13.20 -103.52
CA ARG A 477 13.57 -13.64 -104.77
C ARG A 477 14.10 -14.97 -105.25
#